data_AF-A0A966WIN3-F1
#
_entry.id   AF-A0A966WIN3-F1
#
_cell.length_a   1.000
_cell.length_b   1.000
_cell.length_c   1.000
_cell.angle_alpha   90.00
_cell.angle_beta   90.00
_cell.angle_gamma   90.00
#
_symmetry.space_group_name_H-M   'P 1'
#
loop_
_entity.id
_entity.type
_entity.pdbx_description
1 polymer ?
#
loop_
_entity_poly.entity_id
_entity_poly.type
_entity_poly.pdbx_seq_one_letter_code
_entity_poly.pdbx_strand_id
1 'polypeptide(L)'
;MMGDASGFNEPDPAGGFWPHHMGPKDAFHRIYEGGIIVPLLIGMFLMVVVFSIERYLTIRRALGNGPIDDFVRKIQFQLASRNVDAALAECDKQKGSVGNVMKAGLRRYKEMISESGMST
;
A
#
# COMPACT_ATOMS: atom_id res chain seq x y z
N MET A 1 10.52 -35.19 -3.86
CA MET A 1 10.66 -33.83 -3.26
C MET A 1 11.81 -33.12 -3.98
N MET A 2 12.00 -31.79 -3.87
CA MET A 2 13.04 -31.08 -4.66
C MET A 2 14.48 -31.63 -4.52
N GLY A 3 14.78 -32.35 -3.43
CA GLY A 3 16.05 -33.07 -3.23
C GLY A 3 15.96 -34.58 -3.47
N ASP A 4 15.04 -35.05 -4.31
CA ASP A 4 14.91 -36.48 -4.62
C ASP A 4 16.08 -36.96 -5.48
N ALA A 5 16.74 -38.04 -5.07
CA ALA A 5 17.90 -38.60 -5.76
C ALA A 5 17.62 -38.99 -7.23
N SER A 6 16.36 -39.26 -7.59
CA SER A 6 15.97 -39.59 -8.96
C SER A 6 16.08 -38.41 -9.95
N GLY A 7 16.12 -37.17 -9.44
CA GLY A 7 16.18 -35.93 -10.22
C GLY A 7 17.58 -35.48 -10.64
N PHE A 8 18.64 -36.19 -10.22
CA PHE A 8 20.04 -35.79 -10.42
C PHE A 8 20.84 -36.90 -11.13
N ASN A 9 21.90 -36.52 -11.85
CA ASN A 9 22.78 -37.46 -12.53
C ASN A 9 23.81 -38.09 -11.56
N GLU A 10 24.24 -37.34 -10.53
CA GLU A 10 25.10 -37.83 -9.44
C GLU A 10 24.44 -37.53 -8.08
N PRO A 11 23.63 -38.45 -7.54
CA PRO A 11 22.99 -38.24 -6.24
C PRO A 11 23.96 -38.55 -5.09
N ASP A 12 24.36 -37.54 -4.34
CA ASP A 12 25.07 -37.73 -3.06
C ASP A 12 24.09 -38.07 -1.91
N PRO A 13 24.13 -39.29 -1.32
CA PRO A 13 23.26 -39.67 -0.20
C PRO A 13 23.79 -39.22 1.17
N ALA A 14 24.99 -38.63 1.26
CA ALA A 14 25.62 -38.27 2.53
C ALA A 14 25.03 -37.02 3.20
N GLY A 15 24.19 -36.26 2.49
CA GLY A 15 23.16 -35.38 3.07
C GLY A 15 23.67 -34.34 4.07
N GLY A 16 24.52 -33.40 3.63
CA GLY A 16 24.85 -32.20 4.39
C GLY A 16 23.82 -31.07 4.21
N PHE A 17 23.94 -30.00 5.00
CA PHE A 17 23.18 -28.76 4.82
C PHE A 17 23.35 -28.14 3.42
N TRP A 18 24.46 -28.45 2.76
CA TRP A 18 24.75 -28.10 1.37
C TRP A 18 24.49 -29.29 0.46
N PRO A 19 23.64 -29.16 -0.57
CA PRO A 19 23.36 -30.25 -1.49
C PRO A 19 24.48 -30.41 -2.51
N HIS A 20 25.06 -31.61 -2.57
CA HIS A 20 26.10 -32.00 -3.53
C HIS A 20 25.55 -32.86 -4.68
N HIS A 21 24.25 -32.80 -4.94
CA HIS A 21 23.68 -33.50 -6.09
C HIS A 21 24.00 -32.70 -7.35
N MET A 22 24.77 -33.29 -8.26
CA MET A 22 25.24 -32.63 -9.47
C MET A 22 24.43 -33.08 -10.69
N GLY A 23 24.11 -32.14 -11.57
CA GLY A 23 23.47 -32.43 -12.85
C GLY A 23 21.96 -32.65 -12.71
N PRO A 24 21.18 -31.59 -12.48
CA PRO A 24 19.75 -31.68 -12.30
C PRO A 24 19.07 -31.89 -13.66
N LYS A 25 18.14 -32.84 -13.74
CA LYS A 25 17.41 -33.16 -14.98
C LYS A 25 16.26 -32.19 -15.27
N ASP A 26 15.71 -31.56 -14.23
CA ASP A 26 14.62 -30.59 -14.32
C ASP A 26 14.92 -29.28 -13.57
N ALA A 27 14.25 -28.20 -13.98
CA ALA A 27 14.39 -26.87 -13.39
C ALA A 27 14.08 -26.83 -11.87
N PHE A 28 13.12 -27.65 -11.41
CA PHE A 28 12.79 -27.75 -9.99
C PHE A 28 13.91 -28.38 -9.15
N HIS A 29 14.67 -29.32 -9.73
CA HIS A 29 15.83 -29.96 -9.08
C HIS A 29 17.06 -29.03 -9.10
N ARG A 30 17.17 -28.15 -10.12
CA ARG A 30 18.20 -27.10 -10.17
C ARG A 30 18.05 -26.05 -9.05
N ILE A 31 16.81 -25.75 -8.65
CA ILE A 31 16.55 -24.84 -7.51
C ILE A 31 17.12 -25.43 -6.21
N TYR A 32 17.16 -26.75 -6.07
CA TYR A 32 17.69 -27.40 -4.88
C TYR A 32 19.21 -27.22 -4.74
N GLU A 33 19.98 -27.19 -5.85
CA GLU A 33 21.43 -26.92 -5.83
C GLU A 33 21.79 -25.55 -5.23
N GLY A 34 20.86 -24.59 -5.23
CA GLY A 34 21.09 -23.27 -4.64
C GLY A 34 21.26 -23.30 -3.10
N GLY A 35 20.86 -24.38 -2.42
CA GLY A 35 21.04 -24.52 -0.97
C GLY A 35 20.29 -23.44 -0.16
N ILE A 36 20.88 -22.98 0.96
CA ILE A 36 20.24 -22.04 1.89
C ILE A 36 19.94 -20.66 1.30
N ILE A 37 20.59 -20.26 0.22
CA ILE A 37 20.34 -18.94 -0.38
C ILE A 37 18.93 -18.84 -0.96
N VAL A 38 18.37 -19.96 -1.42
CA VAL A 38 17.05 -20.01 -2.07
C VAL A 38 15.92 -19.61 -1.11
N PRO A 39 15.76 -20.22 0.09
CA PRO A 39 14.73 -19.78 1.03
C PRO A 39 14.95 -18.36 1.54
N LEU A 40 16.21 -17.89 1.66
CA LEU A 40 16.50 -16.50 2.02
C LEU A 40 16.04 -15.51 0.93
N LEU A 41 16.31 -15.81 -0.35
CA LEU A 41 15.85 -14.99 -1.47
C LEU A 41 14.33 -14.98 -1.59
N ILE A 42 13.68 -16.13 -1.41
CA ILE A 42 12.21 -16.23 -1.38
C ILE A 42 11.64 -15.43 -0.20
N GLY A 43 12.27 -15.53 0.99
CA GLY A 43 11.86 -14.75 2.17
C GLY A 43 11.97 -13.24 1.95
N MET A 44 13.09 -12.78 1.39
CA MET A 44 13.30 -11.36 1.06
C MET A 44 12.32 -10.88 -0.01
N PHE A 45 12.04 -11.71 -1.02
CA PHE A 45 11.02 -11.42 -2.03
C PHE A 45 9.63 -11.27 -1.40
N LEU A 46 9.21 -12.20 -0.56
CA LEU A 46 7.92 -12.13 0.14
C LEU A 46 7.83 -10.92 1.06
N MET A 47 8.90 -10.57 1.78
CA MET A 47 8.94 -9.34 2.59
C MET A 47 8.70 -8.09 1.76
N VAL A 48 9.39 -7.94 0.61
CA VAL A 48 9.22 -6.79 -0.27
C VAL A 48 7.81 -6.74 -0.87
N VAL A 49 7.25 -7.88 -1.26
CA VAL A 49 5.88 -7.97 -1.78
C VAL A 49 4.85 -7.53 -0.73
N VAL A 50 4.95 -8.05 0.49
CA VAL A 50 4.03 -7.69 1.60
C VAL A 50 4.15 -6.20 1.92
N PHE A 51 5.37 -5.68 2.05
CA PHE A 51 5.60 -4.26 2.30
C PHE A 51 5.02 -3.37 1.19
N SER A 52 5.18 -3.77 -0.07
CA SER A 52 4.63 -3.03 -1.22
C SER A 52 3.10 -2.96 -1.17
N ILE A 53 2.44 -4.07 -0.85
CA ILE A 53 0.97 -4.13 -0.73
C ILE A 53 0.48 -3.29 0.46
N GLU A 54 1.14 -3.39 1.62
CA GLU A 54 0.79 -2.60 2.80
C GLU A 54 0.91 -1.10 2.51
N ARG A 55 2.03 -0.68 1.92
CA ARG A 55 2.27 0.73 1.56
C ARG A 55 1.23 1.21 0.55
N TYR A 56 0.90 0.38 -0.43
CA TYR A 56 -0.11 0.70 -1.44
C TYR A 56 -1.50 0.90 -0.84
N LEU A 57 -1.97 -0.04 0.00
CA LEU A 57 -3.26 0.07 0.68
C LEU A 57 -3.30 1.26 1.64
N THR A 58 -2.20 1.54 2.34
CA THR A 58 -2.08 2.68 3.25
C THR A 58 -2.20 4.01 2.52
N ILE A 59 -1.46 4.20 1.42
CA ILE A 59 -1.54 5.43 0.61
C ILE A 59 -2.94 5.58 0.01
N ARG A 60 -3.52 4.48 -0.52
CA ARG A 60 -4.89 4.50 -1.04
C ARG A 60 -5.92 4.91 0.01
N ARG A 61 -5.79 4.39 1.23
CA ARG A 61 -6.71 4.73 2.33
C ARG A 61 -6.53 6.18 2.81
N ALA A 62 -5.31 6.71 2.74
CA ALA A 62 -5.03 8.11 3.10
C ALA A 62 -5.54 9.12 2.05
N LEU A 63 -5.41 8.82 0.75
CA LEU A 63 -5.81 9.71 -0.35
C LEU A 63 -7.33 9.95 -0.39
N GLY A 64 -8.13 8.94 -0.03
CA GLY A 64 -9.59 9.00 -0.11
C GLY A 64 -10.13 8.66 -1.51
N ASN A 65 -11.37 9.06 -1.78
CA ASN A 65 -12.14 8.59 -2.94
C ASN A 65 -11.84 9.32 -4.27
N GLY A 66 -10.89 10.24 -4.32
CA GLY A 66 -10.64 11.03 -5.54
C GLY A 66 -9.30 11.77 -5.57
N PRO A 67 -8.94 12.34 -6.74
CA PRO A 67 -7.75 13.18 -6.91
C PRO A 67 -7.83 14.44 -6.02
N ILE A 68 -6.75 14.70 -5.27
CA ILE A 68 -6.67 15.79 -4.27
C ILE A 68 -6.66 17.16 -4.95
N ASP A 69 -6.01 17.25 -6.10
CA ASP A 69 -5.87 18.43 -6.94
C ASP A 69 -7.23 18.97 -7.42
N ASP A 70 -8.08 18.11 -7.98
CA ASP A 70 -9.44 18.48 -8.37
C ASP A 70 -10.31 18.84 -7.16
N PHE A 71 -10.14 18.13 -6.05
CA PHE A 71 -10.85 18.40 -4.81
C PHE A 71 -10.55 19.80 -4.26
N VAL A 72 -9.26 20.17 -4.17
CA VAL A 72 -8.84 21.50 -3.70
C VAL A 72 -9.37 22.59 -4.62
N ARG A 73 -9.31 22.39 -5.94
CA ARG A 73 -9.82 23.36 -6.92
C ARG A 73 -11.33 23.58 -6.79
N LYS A 74 -12.10 22.51 -6.59
CA LYS A 74 -13.55 22.61 -6.33
C LYS A 74 -13.86 23.36 -5.04
N ILE A 75 -13.13 23.10 -3.95
CA ILE A 75 -13.34 23.81 -2.69
C ILE A 75 -13.04 25.29 -2.82
N GLN A 76 -11.92 25.66 -3.46
CA GLN A 76 -11.58 27.05 -3.70
C GLN A 76 -12.67 27.78 -4.50
N PHE A 77 -13.22 27.12 -5.53
CA PHE A 77 -14.33 27.67 -6.32
C PHE A 77 -15.62 27.88 -5.51
N GLN A 78 -15.99 26.91 -4.66
CA GLN A 78 -17.17 27.00 -3.80
C GLN A 78 -17.02 28.11 -2.74
N LEU A 79 -15.82 28.26 -2.17
CA LEU A 79 -15.50 29.32 -1.21
C LEU A 79 -15.52 30.71 -1.86
N ALA A 80 -15.01 30.86 -3.08
CA ALA A 80 -15.11 32.11 -3.84
C ALA A 80 -16.57 32.53 -4.08
N SER A 81 -17.46 31.55 -4.24
CA SER A 81 -18.90 31.75 -4.42
C SER A 81 -19.67 31.92 -3.09
N ARG A 82 -18.97 32.00 -1.95
CA ARG A 82 -19.54 32.04 -0.57
C ARG A 82 -20.44 30.84 -0.20
N ASN A 83 -20.35 29.73 -0.92
CA ASN A 83 -21.17 28.54 -0.69
C ASN A 83 -20.44 27.52 0.20
N VAL A 84 -20.41 27.78 1.52
CA VAL A 84 -19.70 26.93 2.50
C VAL A 84 -20.37 25.55 2.64
N ASP A 85 -21.69 25.46 2.53
CA ASP A 85 -22.43 24.18 2.61
C ASP A 85 -22.11 23.23 1.44
N ALA A 86 -21.93 23.78 0.24
CA ALA A 86 -21.51 23.00 -0.93
C ALA A 86 -20.07 22.49 -0.77
N ALA A 87 -19.16 23.29 -0.19
CA ALA A 87 -17.80 22.86 0.10
C ALA A 87 -17.77 21.72 1.15
N LEU A 88 -18.62 21.78 2.17
CA LEU A 88 -18.77 20.70 3.16
C LEU A 88 -19.26 19.39 2.53
N ALA A 89 -20.21 19.45 1.60
CA ALA A 89 -20.69 18.28 0.87
C ALA A 89 -19.60 17.63 -0.01
N GLU A 90 -18.73 18.42 -0.63
CA GLU A 90 -17.58 17.89 -1.38
C GLU A 90 -16.53 17.25 -0.45
N CYS A 91 -16.28 17.83 0.74
CA CYS A 91 -15.43 17.18 1.77
C CYS A 91 -15.96 15.80 2.17
N ASP A 92 -17.28 15.67 2.31
CA ASP A 92 -17.93 14.41 2.66
C ASP A 92 -17.86 13.35 1.56
N LYS A 93 -17.68 13.74 0.31
CA LYS A 93 -17.42 12.80 -0.80
C LYS A 93 -15.98 12.29 -0.76
N GLN A 94 -15.01 13.16 -0.45
CA GLN A 94 -13.59 12.81 -0.47
C GLN A 94 -13.21 11.79 0.63
N LYS A 95 -13.75 11.94 1.86
CA LYS A 95 -13.56 11.05 3.05
C LYS A 95 -12.12 10.67 3.45
N GLY A 96 -11.11 11.13 2.71
CA GLY A 96 -9.68 10.90 2.97
C GLY A 96 -9.15 11.78 4.09
N SER A 97 -7.86 11.66 4.40
CA SER A 97 -7.24 12.42 5.51
C SER A 97 -7.38 13.93 5.30
N VAL A 98 -7.13 14.41 4.07
CA VAL A 98 -7.24 15.82 3.70
C VAL A 98 -8.70 16.30 3.73
N GLY A 99 -9.64 15.47 3.27
CA GLY A 99 -11.07 15.80 3.27
C GLY A 99 -11.63 16.00 4.67
N ASN A 100 -11.26 15.12 5.62
CA ASN A 100 -11.69 15.22 7.02
C ASN A 100 -11.11 16.45 7.73
N VAL A 101 -9.84 16.77 7.48
CA VAL A 101 -9.21 17.98 8.02
C VAL A 101 -9.88 19.23 7.47
N MET A 102 -10.10 19.30 6.16
CA MET A 102 -10.77 20.44 5.52
C MET A 102 -12.21 20.59 6.03
N LYS A 103 -12.94 19.47 6.21
CA LYS A 103 -14.30 19.48 6.80
C LYS A 103 -14.32 20.12 8.19
N ALA A 104 -13.39 19.74 9.06
CA ALA A 104 -13.30 20.30 10.41
C ALA A 104 -13.01 21.81 10.38
N GLY A 105 -12.08 22.24 9.52
CA GLY A 105 -11.78 23.66 9.32
C GLY A 105 -12.98 24.46 8.81
N LEU A 106 -13.67 23.96 7.78
CA LEU A 106 -14.87 24.61 7.22
C LEU A 106 -16.04 24.65 8.21
N ARG A 107 -16.19 23.63 9.04
CA ARG A 107 -17.21 23.60 10.10
C ARG A 107 -16.95 24.68 11.14
N ARG A 108 -15.69 24.81 11.60
CA ARG A 108 -15.30 25.89 12.53
C ARG A 108 -15.48 27.26 11.89
N TYR A 109 -15.13 27.41 10.61
CA TYR A 109 -15.36 28.66 9.87
C TYR A 109 -16.84 29.06 9.82
N LYS A 110 -17.74 28.10 9.57
CA LYS A 110 -19.18 28.33 9.58
C LYS A 110 -19.70 28.74 10.97
N GLU A 111 -19.23 28.07 12.02
CA GLU A 111 -19.56 28.40 13.42
C GLU A 111 -19.10 29.82 13.77
N MET A 112 -17.88 30.21 13.39
CA MET A 112 -17.38 31.57 13.63
C MET A 112 -18.20 32.63 12.91
N ILE A 113 -18.61 32.42 11.65
CA ILE A 113 -19.50 33.35 10.94
C ILE A 113 -20.82 33.52 11.68
N SER A 114 -21.40 32.41 12.17
CA SER A 114 -22.66 32.42 12.91
C SER A 114 -22.54 33.15 14.26
N GLU A 115 -21.44 32.96 14.98
CA GLU A 115 -21.20 33.54 16.31
C GLU A 115 -20.85 35.03 16.21
N SER A 116 -20.09 35.43 15.19
CA SER A 116 -19.76 36.85 14.87
C SER A 116 -20.98 37.70 14.52
N GLY A 117 -22.08 37.07 14.09
CA GLY A 117 -23.34 37.75 13.79
C GLY A 117 -24.22 38.03 15.02
N MET A 118 -23.87 37.50 16.20
CA MET A 118 -24.64 37.62 17.45
C MET A 118 -23.96 38.48 18.52
N SER A 119 -23.12 39.45 18.13
CA SER A 119 -22.61 40.48 19.04
C SER A 119 -23.22 41.84 18.74
N THR A 120 -24.45 42.06 19.20
CA THR A 120 -25.03 43.35 19.65
C THR A 120 -26.27 43.03 20.47
#